data_AF-K0SFD1-F1
#
_entry.id   AF-K0SFD1-F1
#
_cell.length_a   1.000
_cell.length_b   1.000
_cell.length_c   1.000
_cell.angle_alpha   90.00
_cell.angle_beta   90.00
_cell.angle_gamma   90.00
#
_symmetry.space_group_name_H-M   'P 1'
#
loop_
_entity.id
_entity.type
_entity.pdbx_description
1 polymer ?
#
loop_
_entity_poly.entity_id
_entity_poly.type
_entity_poly.pdbx_seq_one_letter_code
_entity_poly.pdbx_strand_id
1 'polypeptide(L)'
;AAKEVLRRKFVVGLLDEKAESVRRFERFFGWDDPGSASMYLLEDERTAEAMRAERFRRVVDGECRERTLHWDWEGRGPAGQERVEEGSVEWGLVEGRNRMDVELYEYAKELFDEQYVQLGFDE
;
A
#
# COMPACT_ATOMS: atom_id res chain seq x y z
N ALA A 1 -2.28 14.12 17.29
CA ALA A 1 -1.52 12.91 17.67
C ALA A 1 -1.39 11.93 16.50
N ALA A 2 -2.48 11.38 15.98
CA ALA A 2 -2.43 10.42 14.86
C ALA A 2 -1.77 10.96 13.58
N LYS A 3 -2.05 12.21 13.19
CA LYS A 3 -1.41 12.88 12.05
C LYS A 3 0.12 12.88 12.11
N GLU A 4 0.69 13.19 13.28
CA GLU A 4 2.15 13.18 13.50
C GLU A 4 2.74 11.77 13.44
N VAL A 5 2.00 10.77 13.90
CA VAL A 5 2.40 9.38 13.80
C VAL A 5 2.43 8.94 12.32
N LEU A 6 1.38 9.24 11.55
CA LEU A 6 1.34 8.96 10.12
C LEU A 6 2.53 9.59 9.40
N ARG A 7 2.76 10.89 9.60
CA ARG A 7 3.83 11.64 8.92
C ARG A 7 5.23 11.08 9.18
N ARG A 8 5.51 10.65 10.42
CA ARG A 8 6.88 10.33 10.84
C ARG A 8 7.20 8.84 10.81
N LYS A 9 6.19 7.97 10.84
CA LYS A 9 6.38 6.54 11.10
C LYS A 9 5.85 5.64 9.99
N PHE A 10 5.07 6.17 9.05
CA PHE A 10 4.40 5.35 8.05
C PHE A 10 4.62 5.88 6.63
N VAL A 11 4.72 4.94 5.69
CA VAL A 11 4.40 5.19 4.28
C VAL A 11 2.89 5.00 4.14
N VAL A 12 2.21 5.99 3.57
CA VAL A 12 0.76 5.97 3.39
C VAL A 12 0.42 5.31 2.06
N GLY A 13 -0.62 4.48 2.08
CA GLY A 13 -1.28 3.93 0.90
C GLY A 13 -2.78 4.25 0.93
N LEU A 14 -3.37 4.43 -0.25
CA LEU A 14 -4.80 4.66 -0.44
C LEU A 14 -5.42 3.48 -1.19
N LEU A 15 -6.60 3.05 -0.77
CA LEU A 15 -7.26 1.89 -1.38
C LEU A 15 -7.67 2.16 -2.84
N ASP A 16 -8.10 3.38 -3.14
CA ASP A 16 -8.46 3.77 -4.51
C ASP A 16 -7.21 3.86 -5.41
N GLU A 17 -6.04 4.16 -4.83
CA GLU A 17 -4.73 4.21 -5.51
C GLU A 17 -3.85 3.01 -5.13
N LYS A 18 -4.44 1.81 -5.08
CA LYS A 18 -3.76 0.58 -4.63
C LYS A 18 -2.44 0.31 -5.39
N ALA A 19 -2.36 0.62 -6.69
CA ALA A 19 -1.16 0.35 -7.52
C ALA A 19 -0.01 1.27 -7.15
N GLU A 20 -0.33 2.54 -6.99
CA GLU A 20 0.62 3.54 -6.56
C GLU A 20 1.08 3.30 -5.12
N SER A 21 0.16 2.90 -4.24
CA SER A 21 0.46 2.54 -2.86
C SER A 21 1.49 1.41 -2.77
N VAL A 22 1.35 0.38 -3.59
CA VAL A 22 2.30 -0.75 -3.60
C VAL A 22 3.66 -0.32 -4.13
N ARG A 23 3.71 0.50 -5.19
CA ARG A 23 4.99 1.03 -5.70
C ARG A 23 5.75 1.84 -4.65
N ARG A 24 5.05 2.60 -3.81
CA ARG A 24 5.65 3.33 -2.69
C ARG A 24 6.22 2.40 -1.63
N PHE A 25 5.51 1.32 -1.29
CA PHE A 25 6.02 0.32 -0.36
C PHE A 25 7.25 -0.39 -0.93
N GLU A 26 7.21 -0.79 -2.20
CA GLU A 26 8.35 -1.39 -2.89
C GLU A 26 9.57 -0.46 -2.81
N ARG A 27 9.43 0.80 -3.22
CA ARG A 27 10.49 1.82 -3.20
C ARG A 27 11.06 2.08 -1.81
N PHE A 28 10.20 2.23 -0.79
CA PHE A 28 10.64 2.58 0.56
C PHE A 28 11.27 1.40 1.31
N PHE A 29 10.73 0.19 1.16
CA PHE A 29 11.22 -1.00 1.85
C PHE A 29 12.22 -1.83 1.02
N GLY A 30 12.45 -1.45 -0.25
CA GLY A 30 13.31 -2.16 -1.19
C GLY A 30 12.78 -3.55 -1.54
N TRP A 31 11.46 -3.72 -1.65
CA TRP A 31 10.89 -5.04 -2.01
C TRP A 31 11.14 -5.43 -3.47
N ASP A 32 11.49 -4.45 -4.30
CA ASP A 32 11.95 -4.59 -5.69
C ASP A 32 13.43 -5.00 -5.79
N ASP A 33 14.19 -4.93 -4.69
CA ASP A 33 15.57 -5.42 -4.63
C ASP A 33 15.62 -6.88 -4.13
N PRO A 34 16.00 -7.86 -4.99
CA PRO A 34 16.19 -9.25 -4.57
C PRO A 34 17.29 -9.43 -3.51
N GLY A 35 18.08 -8.39 -3.20
CA GLY A 35 19.03 -8.35 -2.09
C GLY A 35 18.43 -8.03 -0.71
N SER A 36 17.21 -7.46 -0.65
CA SER A 36 16.62 -6.91 0.58
C SER A 36 15.80 -7.93 1.39
N ALA A 37 15.07 -8.83 0.70
CA ALA A 37 14.19 -9.78 1.37
C ALA A 37 14.90 -11.09 1.74
N SER A 38 15.34 -11.16 3.01
CA SER A 38 15.85 -12.35 3.74
C SER A 38 17.37 -12.57 3.72
N MET A 39 18.13 -11.66 4.36
CA MET A 39 19.55 -11.85 4.67
C MET A 39 19.81 -12.31 6.12
N TYR A 40 18.91 -13.11 6.72
CA TYR A 40 19.09 -13.54 8.12
C TYR A 40 19.21 -15.05 8.36
N LEU A 41 19.11 -15.93 7.36
CA LEU A 41 19.19 -17.39 7.61
C LEU A 41 19.78 -18.22 6.45
N LEU A 42 20.93 -17.86 5.88
CA LEU A 42 21.73 -18.80 5.09
C LEU A 42 23.21 -18.63 5.44
N GLU A 43 23.82 -19.69 5.98
CA GLU A 43 25.19 -19.68 6.53
C GLU A 43 26.29 -19.73 5.43
N ASP A 44 25.93 -19.88 4.15
CA ASP A 44 26.85 -19.99 3.02
C ASP A 44 26.45 -19.07 1.86
N GLU A 45 27.42 -18.28 1.41
CA GLU A 45 27.33 -17.25 0.37
C GLU A 45 26.99 -17.86 -1.01
N ARG A 46 27.48 -19.08 -1.31
CA ARG A 46 27.24 -19.76 -2.60
C ARG A 46 25.83 -20.31 -2.71
N THR A 47 25.30 -20.87 -1.62
CA THR A 47 23.90 -21.33 -1.55
C THR A 47 22.93 -20.15 -1.63
N ALA A 48 23.26 -19.02 -0.99
CA ALA A 48 22.47 -17.80 -1.08
C ALA A 48 22.42 -17.24 -2.52
N GLU A 49 23.55 -17.19 -3.24
CA GLU A 49 23.57 -16.77 -4.66
C GLU A 49 22.79 -17.72 -5.57
N ALA A 50 22.94 -19.03 -5.42
CA ALA A 50 22.21 -20.02 -6.22
C ALA A 50 20.69 -19.94 -5.97
N MET A 51 20.27 -19.79 -4.71
CA MET A 51 18.87 -19.61 -4.34
C MET A 51 18.29 -18.27 -4.83
N ARG A 52 19.08 -17.17 -4.81
CA ARG A 52 18.67 -15.87 -5.39
C ARG A 52 18.38 -16.01 -6.89
N ALA A 53 19.25 -16.70 -7.63
CA ALA A 53 19.11 -16.89 -9.07
C ALA A 53 17.92 -17.77 -9.47
N GLU A 54 17.48 -18.70 -8.62
CA GLU A 54 16.30 -19.56 -8.89
C GLU A 54 14.99 -19.00 -8.33
N ARG A 55 14.98 -18.40 -7.14
CA ARG A 55 13.75 -17.89 -6.48
C ARG A 55 13.11 -16.74 -7.26
N PHE A 56 13.93 -15.88 -7.86
CA PHE A 56 13.45 -14.71 -8.62
C PHE A 56 13.38 -14.91 -10.13
N ARG A 57 13.83 -16.07 -10.67
CA ARG A 57 13.63 -16.40 -12.10
C ARG A 57 12.15 -16.50 -12.48
N ARG A 58 11.24 -16.64 -11.50
CA ARG A 58 9.82 -16.94 -11.73
C ARG A 58 8.83 -15.86 -11.32
N VAL A 59 9.27 -14.70 -10.82
CA VAL A 59 8.35 -13.60 -10.47
C VAL A 59 8.76 -12.34 -11.23
N VAL A 60 8.79 -12.47 -12.56
CA VAL A 60 8.76 -11.33 -13.48
C VAL A 60 7.50 -11.50 -14.30
N ASP A 61 6.36 -11.39 -13.65
CA ASP A 61 5.10 -11.32 -14.36
C ASP A 61 4.21 -10.28 -13.68
N GLY A 62 4.04 -9.14 -14.35
CA GLY A 62 3.15 -8.07 -13.89
C GLY A 62 1.74 -8.61 -13.60
N GLU A 63 1.31 -9.64 -14.31
CA GLU A 63 0.02 -10.32 -14.12
C GLU A 63 -0.13 -10.96 -12.73
N CYS A 64 0.95 -11.47 -12.12
CA CYS A 64 0.90 -12.07 -10.78
C CYS A 64 0.67 -11.00 -9.71
N ARG A 65 1.40 -9.88 -9.81
CA ARG A 65 1.22 -8.72 -8.92
C ARG A 65 -0.19 -8.17 -9.05
N GLU A 66 -0.68 -8.04 -10.29
CA GLU A 66 -2.01 -7.54 -10.55
C GLU A 66 -3.12 -8.47 -10.00
N ARG A 67 -2.95 -9.78 -10.12
CA ARG A 67 -3.87 -10.77 -9.53
C ARG A 67 -3.84 -10.77 -7.99
N THR A 68 -2.68 -10.62 -7.36
CA THR A 68 -2.55 -10.57 -5.89
C THR A 68 -3.18 -9.32 -5.29
N LEU A 69 -3.03 -8.18 -5.97
CA LEU A 69 -3.64 -6.93 -5.52
C LEU A 69 -5.16 -6.91 -5.72
N HIS A 70 -5.69 -7.93 -6.41
CA HIS A 70 -7.11 -8.20 -6.59
C HIS A 70 -7.82 -6.90 -6.95
N TRP A 71 -7.44 -6.30 -8.07
CA TRP A 71 -7.96 -4.99 -8.51
C TRP A 71 -9.49 -4.95 -8.57
N ASP A 72 -10.09 -6.08 -9.00
CA ASP A 72 -11.54 -6.30 -9.03
C ASP A 72 -12.16 -6.45 -7.63
N TRP A 73 -11.37 -6.37 -6.56
CA TRP A 73 -11.90 -6.22 -5.20
C TRP A 73 -12.35 -4.78 -5.02
N GLU A 74 -13.63 -4.57 -5.28
CA GLU A 74 -14.31 -3.27 -5.21
C GLU A 74 -14.52 -2.75 -3.78
N GLY A 75 -13.80 -3.32 -2.80
CA GLY A 75 -13.86 -2.92 -1.39
C GLY A 75 -15.26 -3.09 -0.79
N ARG A 76 -16.01 -4.09 -1.24
CA ARG A 76 -17.41 -4.27 -0.82
C ARG A 76 -17.51 -5.36 0.23
N GLY A 77 -18.41 -5.16 1.18
CA GLY A 77 -19.04 -6.27 1.88
C GLY A 77 -19.65 -7.28 0.88
N PRO A 78 -20.34 -8.32 1.37
CA PRO A 78 -20.94 -9.33 0.50
C PRO A 78 -21.73 -8.68 -0.66
N ALA A 79 -21.61 -9.26 -1.86
CA ALA A 79 -22.23 -8.75 -3.08
C ALA A 79 -23.71 -8.41 -2.84
N GLY A 80 -24.12 -7.18 -3.18
CA GLY A 80 -25.49 -6.69 -2.99
C GLY A 80 -25.68 -5.63 -1.91
N GLN A 81 -24.61 -5.21 -1.22
CA GLN A 81 -24.68 -4.08 -0.29
C GLN A 81 -24.61 -2.75 -1.07
N GLU A 82 -25.70 -1.99 -1.03
CA GLU A 82 -25.80 -0.66 -1.63
C GLU A 82 -24.87 0.31 -0.91
N ARG A 83 -24.15 1.14 -1.67
CA ARG A 83 -23.31 2.18 -1.08
C ARG A 83 -24.22 3.21 -0.43
N VAL A 84 -23.86 3.63 0.78
CA VAL A 84 -24.53 4.77 1.40
C VAL A 84 -24.13 6.00 0.59
N GLU A 85 -25.11 6.63 -0.04
CA GLU A 85 -24.90 7.81 -0.89
C GLU A 85 -24.35 8.98 -0.08
N GLU A 86 -23.31 9.62 -0.59
CA GLU A 86 -22.68 10.77 0.07
C GLU A 86 -23.68 11.93 0.18
N GLY A 87 -23.74 12.56 1.36
CA GLY A 87 -24.71 13.62 1.67
C GLY A 87 -26.11 13.12 2.06
N SER A 88 -26.39 11.81 2.02
CA SER A 88 -27.59 11.22 2.63
C SER A 88 -27.61 11.39 4.15
N VAL A 89 -28.78 11.15 4.77
CA VAL A 89 -28.92 11.19 6.24
C VAL A 89 -28.07 10.08 6.87
N GLU A 90 -28.10 8.89 6.28
CA GLU A 90 -27.34 7.72 6.69
C GLU A 90 -25.84 7.99 6.60
N TRP A 91 -25.37 8.66 5.54
CA TRP A 91 -23.98 9.07 5.40
C TRP A 91 -23.57 10.02 6.53
N GLY A 92 -24.37 11.06 6.77
CA GLY A 92 -24.09 12.04 7.83
C GLY A 92 -24.02 11.40 9.23
N LEU A 93 -24.78 10.34 9.49
CA LEU A 93 -24.70 9.57 10.75
C LEU A 93 -23.36 8.82 10.88
N VAL A 94 -22.90 8.19 9.79
CA VAL A 94 -21.61 7.47 9.77
C VAL A 94 -20.44 8.44 9.83
N GLU A 95 -20.46 9.48 8.99
CA GLU A 95 -19.47 10.55 8.95
C GLU A 95 -19.35 11.25 10.31
N GLY A 96 -20.49 11.63 10.91
CA GLY A 96 -20.51 12.30 12.21
C GLY A 96 -19.88 11.46 13.32
N ARG A 97 -20.07 10.13 13.28
CA ARG A 97 -19.44 9.20 14.23
C ARG A 97 -17.94 9.02 13.99
N ASN A 98 -17.50 9.12 12.73
CA ASN A 98 -16.11 8.92 12.32
C ASN A 98 -15.40 10.23 11.96
N ARG A 99 -15.89 11.38 12.45
CA ARG A 99 -15.37 12.71 12.08
C ARG A 99 -13.85 12.83 12.25
N MET A 100 -13.29 12.21 13.29
CA MET A 100 -11.84 12.22 13.52
C MET A 100 -11.09 11.38 12.48
N ASP A 101 -11.66 10.25 12.06
CA ASP A 101 -11.08 9.40 11.00
C ASP A 101 -11.19 10.06 9.63
N VAL A 102 -12.29 10.77 9.35
CA VAL A 102 -12.43 11.59 8.13
C VAL A 102 -11.35 12.68 8.10
N GLU A 103 -11.14 13.40 9.20
CA GLU A 103 -10.10 14.42 9.30
C GLU A 103 -8.68 13.83 9.15
N LEU A 104 -8.47 12.60 9.63
CA LEU A 104 -7.22 11.87 9.48
C LEU A 104 -7.01 11.37 8.05
N TYR A 105 -8.08 10.92 7.38
CA TYR A 105 -8.06 10.43 6.01
C TYR A 105 -7.74 11.53 5.02
N GLU A 106 -8.36 12.71 5.17
CA GLU A 106 -8.02 13.87 4.32
C GLU A 106 -6.56 14.28 4.49
N TYR A 107 -6.06 14.28 5.73
CA TYR A 107 -4.63 14.50 5.97
C TYR A 107 -3.74 13.40 5.36
N ALA A 108 -4.19 12.14 5.37
CA ALA A 108 -3.46 11.04 4.76
C ALA A 108 -3.38 11.19 3.24
N LYS A 109 -4.42 11.75 2.58
CA LYS A 109 -4.40 12.08 1.15
C LYS A 109 -3.37 13.17 0.84
N GLU A 110 -3.34 14.25 1.61
CA GLU A 110 -2.30 15.30 1.47
C GLU A 110 -0.90 14.70 1.65
N LEU A 111 -0.71 13.88 2.69
CA LEU A 111 0.57 13.23 2.96
C LEU A 111 0.95 12.23 1.88
N PHE A 112 -0.02 11.56 1.25
CA PHE A 112 0.22 10.69 0.11
C PHE A 112 0.85 11.49 -1.03
N ASP A 113 0.32 12.65 -1.39
CA ASP A 113 0.94 13.48 -2.44
C ASP A 113 2.33 13.99 -2.04
N GLU A 114 2.50 14.43 -0.79
CA GLU A 114 3.82 14.86 -0.29
C GLU A 114 4.87 13.74 -0.33
N GLN A 115 4.47 12.51 0.01
CA GLN A 115 5.38 11.36 0.01
C GLN A 115 5.83 10.94 -1.39
N TYR A 116 5.08 11.29 -2.43
CA TYR A 116 5.49 11.06 -3.82
C TYR A 116 6.84 11.73 -4.10
N VAL A 117 6.95 13.00 -3.71
CA VAL A 117 8.18 13.79 -3.84
C VAL A 117 9.27 13.30 -2.90
N GLN A 118 8.92 13.02 -1.63
CA GLN A 118 9.91 12.55 -0.64
C GLN A 118 10.57 11.23 -1.02
N LEU A 119 9.87 10.37 -1.78
CA LEU A 119 10.37 9.10 -2.27
C LEU A 119 11.08 9.21 -3.63
N GLY A 120 11.14 10.42 -4.21
CA GLY A 120 11.83 10.72 -5.45
C GLY A 120 11.15 10.16 -6.68
N PHE A 121 9.81 10.19 -6.73
CA PHE A 121 9.05 9.79 -7.92
C PHE A 121 8.86 10.94 -8.93
N ASP A 122 9.22 12.17 -8.57
CA ASP A 122 9.11 13.38 -9.39
C ASP A 122 10.40 13.74 -10.18
N GLU A 123 11.49 12.99 -9.97
CA GLU A 123 12.77 13.10 -10.72
C GLU A 123 12.80 12.19 -11.96
#